data_AF-A0A3D3I342-F1
#
_entry.id   AF-A0A3D3I342-F1
#
_cell.length_a   1.000
_cell.length_b   1.000
_cell.length_c   1.000
_cell.angle_alpha   90.00
_cell.angle_beta   90.00
_cell.angle_gamma   90.00
#
_symmetry.space_group_name_H-M   'P 1'
#
loop_
_entity.id
_entity.type
_entity.pdbx_description
1 polymer ?
#
loop_
_entity_poly.entity_id
_entity_poly.type
_entity_poly.pdbx_seq_one_letter_code
_entity_poly.pdbx_strand_id
1 'polypeptide(L)'
;ADPRLFDVLTKEGRSARLLAYAGWNTAGNTMGTTIPAANIYLLARRQRVEPLVREIGLRTFVLHRLVNDFEYHNFVRPVAYAMIDAFPNASREETYGDEFDQVNATVQQDLGKRLDARFKNQMLGTRFFAGNQQYEVVALEDVEISLPWPRAYEVQLDFRLVVRPVAQ
;
A
#
# COMPACT_ATOMS: atom_id res chain seq x y z
N ALA A 1 3.01 3.07 -12.44
CA ALA A 1 3.34 1.69 -12.88
C ALA A 1 2.64 1.38 -14.19
N ASP A 2 3.19 0.47 -15.01
CA ASP A 2 2.49 -0.04 -16.20
C ASP A 2 1.23 -0.82 -15.77
N PRO A 3 0.02 -0.42 -16.22
CA PRO A 3 -1.22 -1.08 -15.82
C PRO A 3 -1.30 -2.57 -16.18
N ARG A 4 -0.76 -2.99 -17.33
CA ARG A 4 -0.81 -4.39 -17.76
C ARG A 4 0.06 -5.26 -16.87
N LEU A 5 1.24 -4.76 -16.50
CA LEU A 5 2.10 -5.48 -15.55
C LEU A 5 1.42 -5.59 -14.18
N PHE A 6 0.82 -4.50 -13.70
CA PHE A 6 0.09 -4.50 -12.43
C PHE A 6 -1.08 -5.50 -12.43
N ASP A 7 -1.84 -5.56 -13.52
CA ASP A 7 -2.94 -6.51 -13.68
C ASP A 7 -2.43 -7.96 -13.63
N VAL A 8 -1.34 -8.27 -14.34
CA VAL A 8 -0.74 -9.62 -14.31
C VAL A 8 -0.24 -9.99 -12.91
N LEU A 9 0.37 -9.05 -12.19
CA LEU A 9 0.90 -9.27 -10.84
C LEU A 9 -0.20 -9.42 -9.78
N THR A 10 -1.37 -8.81 -9.99
CA THR A 10 -2.49 -8.85 -9.05
C THR A 10 -3.60 -9.83 -9.45
N LYS A 11 -3.51 -10.43 -10.63
CA LYS A 11 -4.47 -11.45 -11.07
C LYS A 11 -4.49 -12.62 -10.07
N GLU A 12 -5.68 -13.02 -9.64
CA GLU A 12 -5.90 -14.21 -8.78
C GLU A 12 -5.08 -14.17 -7.47
N GLY A 13 -4.89 -13.00 -6.86
CA GLY A 13 -4.20 -12.86 -5.58
C GLY A 13 -2.69 -13.15 -5.62
N ARG A 14 -2.09 -13.19 -6.82
CA ARG A 14 -0.66 -13.50 -7.01
C ARG A 14 0.27 -12.56 -6.25
N SER A 15 -0.14 -11.32 -6.01
CA SER A 15 0.70 -10.34 -5.35
C SER A 15 1.03 -10.72 -3.91
N ALA A 16 0.18 -11.50 -3.23
CA ALA A 16 0.44 -12.00 -1.87
C ALA A 16 1.69 -12.90 -1.76
N ARG A 17 2.25 -13.34 -2.90
CA ARG A 17 3.44 -14.18 -2.98
C ARG A 17 4.73 -13.42 -3.29
N LEU A 18 4.64 -12.11 -3.52
CA LEU A 18 5.80 -11.28 -3.82
C LEU A 18 6.64 -11.06 -2.56
N LEU A 19 7.97 -11.00 -2.71
CA LEU A 19 8.88 -10.57 -1.65
C LEU A 19 9.00 -9.05 -1.55
N ALA A 20 8.70 -8.33 -2.63
CA ALA A 20 8.66 -6.88 -2.69
C ALA A 20 7.90 -6.42 -3.94
N TYR A 21 7.37 -5.21 -3.89
CA TYR A 21 6.80 -4.52 -5.04
C TYR A 21 7.12 -3.02 -4.96
N ALA A 22 7.42 -2.41 -6.10
CA ALA A 22 7.39 -0.98 -6.32
C ALA A 22 7.15 -0.76 -7.81
N GLY A 23 6.44 0.30 -8.16
CA GLY A 23 6.05 0.58 -9.55
C GLY A 23 5.86 2.06 -9.85
N TRP A 24 6.22 2.95 -8.94
CA TRP A 24 6.14 4.39 -9.15
C TRP A 24 7.52 5.04 -9.01
N ASN A 25 7.77 6.11 -9.77
CA ASN A 25 9.05 6.83 -9.93
C ASN A 25 10.00 6.18 -10.99
N THR A 26 11.32 6.37 -10.86
CA THR A 26 12.34 5.86 -11.78
C THR A 26 12.68 4.39 -11.52
N ALA A 27 13.35 3.75 -12.49
CA ALA A 27 13.87 2.40 -12.33
C ALA A 27 14.87 2.30 -11.16
N GLY A 28 15.72 3.32 -10.96
CA GLY A 28 16.66 3.39 -9.85
C GLY A 28 15.96 3.40 -8.49
N ASN A 29 14.94 4.24 -8.32
CA ASN A 29 14.17 4.30 -7.07
C ASN A 29 13.38 3.00 -6.85
N THR A 30 12.79 2.44 -7.90
CA THR A 30 12.06 1.17 -7.85
C THR A 30 12.94 0.00 -7.38
N MET A 31 14.14 -0.13 -7.96
CA MET A 31 15.12 -1.15 -7.54
C MET A 31 15.67 -0.86 -6.14
N GLY A 32 15.94 0.42 -5.85
CA GLY A 32 16.37 0.89 -4.53
C GLY A 32 15.36 0.63 -3.42
N THR A 33 14.08 0.44 -3.74
CA THR A 33 13.05 0.00 -2.77
C THR A 33 12.93 -1.52 -2.72
N THR A 34 12.80 -2.17 -3.88
CA THR A 34 12.48 -3.62 -3.93
C THR A 34 13.63 -4.52 -3.49
N ILE A 35 14.88 -4.20 -3.86
CA ILE A 35 16.05 -5.02 -3.49
C ILE A 35 16.27 -4.99 -1.97
N PRO A 36 16.31 -3.81 -1.29
CA PRO A 36 16.45 -3.78 0.16
C PRO A 36 15.27 -4.42 0.89
N ALA A 37 14.03 -4.23 0.45
CA ALA A 37 12.86 -4.86 1.07
C ALA A 37 12.96 -6.40 1.05
N ALA A 38 13.32 -6.97 -0.10
CA ALA A 38 13.55 -8.41 -0.20
C ALA A 38 14.73 -8.86 0.69
N ASN A 39 15.83 -8.10 0.72
CA ASN A 39 16.98 -8.39 1.58
C ASN A 39 16.65 -8.33 3.06
N ILE A 40 15.82 -7.38 3.51
CA ILE A 40 15.37 -7.29 4.91
C ILE A 40 14.58 -8.54 5.29
N TYR A 41 13.67 -9.01 4.43
CA TYR A 41 12.95 -10.26 4.67
C TYR A 41 13.90 -11.47 4.78
N LEU A 42 14.87 -11.58 3.87
CA LEU A 42 15.87 -12.68 3.89
C LEU A 42 16.80 -12.58 5.12
N LEU A 43 17.21 -11.38 5.50
CA LEU A 43 18.01 -11.13 6.70
C LEU A 43 17.21 -11.50 7.96
N ALA A 44 15.95 -11.11 8.05
CA ALA A 44 15.05 -11.48 9.15
C ALA A 44 14.91 -13.00 9.28
N ARG A 45 14.87 -13.74 8.15
CA ARG A 45 14.93 -15.21 8.18
C ARG A 45 16.25 -15.72 8.75
N ARG A 46 17.38 -15.18 8.27
CA ARG A 46 18.72 -15.57 8.73
C ARG A 46 18.94 -15.29 10.22
N GLN A 47 18.43 -14.17 10.71
CA GLN A 47 18.51 -13.75 12.10
C GLN A 47 17.47 -14.41 13.00
N ARG A 48 16.62 -15.30 12.46
CA ARG A 48 15.55 -15.99 13.19
C ARG A 48 14.59 -15.02 13.90
N VAL A 49 14.32 -13.88 13.27
CA VAL A 49 13.20 -13.02 13.66
C VAL A 49 11.93 -13.87 13.66
N GLU A 50 11.07 -13.64 14.65
CA GLU A 50 9.82 -14.36 14.86
C GLU A 50 9.06 -14.50 13.52
N PRO A 51 8.72 -15.73 13.09
CA PRO A 51 8.16 -15.97 11.77
C PRO A 51 6.89 -15.17 11.47
N LEU A 52 5.96 -15.04 12.42
CA LEU A 52 4.69 -14.36 12.20
C LEU A 52 4.89 -12.86 11.95
N VAL A 53 5.73 -12.19 12.75
CA VAL A 53 6.13 -10.78 12.58
C VAL A 53 6.70 -10.55 11.19
N ARG A 54 7.60 -11.44 10.74
CA ARG A 54 8.22 -11.33 9.41
C ARG A 54 7.18 -11.49 8.28
N GLU A 55 6.30 -12.48 8.40
CA GLU A 55 5.28 -12.75 7.37
C GLU A 55 4.19 -11.68 7.30
N ILE A 56 3.81 -11.10 8.45
CA ILE A 56 2.91 -9.93 8.51
C ILE A 56 3.60 -8.73 7.86
N GLY A 57 4.85 -8.43 8.26
CA GLY A 57 5.61 -7.30 7.73
C GLY A 57 5.76 -7.35 6.21
N LEU A 58 6.05 -8.53 5.64
CA LEU A 58 6.10 -8.72 4.19
C LEU A 58 4.78 -8.36 3.50
N ARG A 59 3.66 -8.89 4.00
CA ARG A 59 2.34 -8.68 3.39
C ARG A 59 1.87 -7.24 3.54
N THR A 60 2.10 -6.63 4.70
CA THR A 60 1.85 -5.21 4.95
C THR A 60 2.62 -4.36 3.95
N PHE A 61 3.93 -4.62 3.78
CA PHE A 61 4.76 -3.89 2.82
C PHE A 61 4.23 -4.03 1.40
N VAL A 62 3.93 -5.25 0.94
CA VAL A 62 3.43 -5.47 -0.42
C VAL A 62 2.09 -4.78 -0.64
N LEU A 63 1.12 -4.91 0.27
CA LEU A 63 -0.18 -4.24 0.15
C LEU A 63 -0.01 -2.71 0.12
N HIS A 64 0.80 -2.17 1.02
CA HIS A 64 1.11 -0.74 1.07
C HIS A 64 1.66 -0.25 -0.27
N ARG A 65 2.63 -0.97 -0.85
CA ARG A 65 3.21 -0.59 -2.13
C ARG A 65 2.24 -0.73 -3.30
N LEU A 66 1.38 -1.74 -3.33
CA LEU A 66 0.35 -1.86 -4.36
C LEU A 66 -0.60 -0.66 -4.35
N VAL A 67 -1.03 -0.24 -3.16
CA VAL A 67 -1.98 0.87 -3.01
C VAL A 67 -1.29 2.22 -3.27
N ASN A 68 -0.13 2.46 -2.67
CA ASN A 68 0.58 3.73 -2.82
C ASN A 68 1.13 3.92 -4.25
N ASP A 69 1.84 2.93 -4.81
CA ASP A 69 2.49 3.12 -6.12
C ASP A 69 1.53 3.03 -7.31
N PHE A 70 0.40 2.34 -7.14
CA PHE A 70 -0.55 2.14 -8.23
C PHE A 70 -1.86 2.86 -7.99
N GLU A 71 -2.59 2.52 -6.93
CA GLU A 71 -3.95 3.02 -6.72
C GLU A 71 -3.95 4.55 -6.51
N TYR A 72 -3.04 5.05 -5.66
CA TYR A 72 -2.93 6.49 -5.41
C TYR A 72 -2.50 7.26 -6.65
N HIS A 73 -1.36 6.89 -7.25
CA HIS A 73 -0.79 7.70 -8.34
C HIS A 73 -1.54 7.64 -9.67
N ASN A 74 -2.25 6.53 -9.97
CA ASN A 74 -3.01 6.42 -11.22
C ASN A 74 -4.44 6.93 -11.10
N PHE A 75 -5.02 6.98 -9.90
CA PHE A 75 -6.45 7.29 -9.76
C PHE A 75 -6.73 8.39 -8.75
N VAL A 76 -6.27 8.28 -7.50
CA VAL A 76 -6.61 9.25 -6.44
C VAL A 76 -5.93 10.60 -6.68
N ARG A 77 -4.63 10.59 -6.99
CA ARG A 77 -3.86 11.82 -7.20
C ARG A 77 -4.37 12.66 -8.37
N PRO A 78 -4.70 12.10 -9.55
CA PRO A 78 -5.35 12.85 -10.62
C PRO A 78 -6.64 13.57 -10.17
N VAL A 79 -7.46 12.94 -9.33
CA VAL A 79 -8.68 13.57 -8.78
C VAL A 79 -8.31 14.70 -7.82
N ALA A 80 -7.35 14.46 -6.91
CA ALA A 80 -6.87 15.49 -5.98
C ALA A 80 -6.30 16.71 -6.73
N TYR A 81 -5.54 16.49 -7.80
CA TYR A 81 -5.04 17.57 -8.65
C TYR A 81 -6.13 18.30 -9.42
N ALA A 82 -7.16 17.60 -9.90
CA ALA A 82 -8.30 18.25 -10.54
C ALA A 82 -9.08 19.14 -9.56
N MET A 83 -9.19 18.74 -8.29
CA MET A 83 -9.78 19.59 -7.25
C MET A 83 -8.93 20.83 -6.99
N ILE A 84 -7.61 20.65 -6.81
CA ILE A 84 -6.67 21.76 -6.59
C ILE A 84 -6.75 22.77 -7.73
N ASP A 85 -6.76 22.32 -8.98
CA ASP A 85 -6.85 23.20 -10.15
C ASP A 85 -8.19 23.96 -10.25
N ALA A 86 -9.25 23.46 -9.60
CA ALA A 86 -10.55 24.09 -9.59
C ALA A 86 -10.69 25.18 -8.52
N PHE A 87 -9.80 25.20 -7.53
CA PHE A 87 -9.80 26.23 -6.50
C PHE A 87 -9.10 27.51 -6.98
N PRO A 88 -9.66 28.70 -6.69
CA PRO A 88 -9.15 29.96 -7.24
C PRO A 88 -7.76 30.35 -6.72
N ASN A 89 -7.39 29.92 -5.52
CA ASN A 89 -6.15 30.31 -4.84
C ASN A 89 -5.28 29.12 -4.43
N ALA A 90 -5.47 27.95 -5.05
CA ALA A 90 -4.67 26.76 -4.76
C ALA A 90 -3.65 26.47 -5.87
N SER A 91 -2.60 25.75 -5.53
CA SER A 91 -1.58 25.30 -6.46
C SER A 91 -1.17 23.86 -6.13
N ARG A 92 -0.79 23.09 -7.15
CA ARG A 92 -0.36 21.70 -6.97
C ARG A 92 0.96 21.58 -6.21
N GLU A 93 1.76 22.65 -6.24
CA GLU A 93 3.00 22.77 -5.49
C GLU A 93 2.71 22.86 -4.00
N GLU A 94 1.82 23.78 -3.60
CA GLU A 94 1.37 23.99 -2.23
C GLU A 94 -0.08 24.50 -2.17
N THR A 95 -0.93 23.81 -1.39
CA THR A 95 -2.32 24.16 -1.08
C THR A 95 -2.50 24.09 0.43
N TYR A 96 -3.16 25.10 1.02
CA TYR A 96 -3.37 25.24 2.47
C TYR A 96 -4.83 25.53 2.79
N GLY A 97 -5.17 25.53 4.08
CA GLY A 97 -6.49 25.95 4.56
C GLY A 97 -7.63 25.00 4.17
N ASP A 98 -8.82 25.56 4.01
CA ASP A 98 -10.04 24.80 3.72
C ASP A 98 -9.93 24.01 2.41
N GLU A 99 -9.23 24.53 1.41
CA GLU A 99 -8.95 23.83 0.15
C GLU A 99 -8.12 22.56 0.41
N PHE A 100 -7.08 22.65 1.25
CA PHE A 100 -6.26 21.50 1.59
C PHE A 100 -7.06 20.45 2.37
N ASP A 101 -7.85 20.88 3.35
CA ASP A 101 -8.66 19.99 4.17
C ASP A 101 -9.69 19.22 3.31
N GLN A 102 -10.30 19.89 2.32
CA GLN A 102 -11.20 19.26 1.35
C GLN A 102 -10.50 18.21 0.48
N VAL A 103 -9.30 18.52 -0.01
CA VAL A 103 -8.50 17.57 -0.81
C VAL A 103 -8.07 16.39 0.05
N ASN A 104 -7.57 16.64 1.26
CA ASN A 104 -7.13 15.60 2.19
C ASN A 104 -8.27 14.65 2.56
N ALA A 105 -9.47 15.18 2.87
CA ALA A 105 -10.65 14.37 3.13
C ALA A 105 -11.06 13.51 1.93
N THR A 106 -10.96 14.06 0.71
CA THR A 106 -11.26 13.32 -0.52
C THR A 106 -10.24 12.22 -0.78
N VAL A 107 -8.94 12.49 -0.58
CA VAL A 107 -7.86 11.50 -0.68
C VAL A 107 -8.07 10.38 0.32
N GLN A 108 -8.37 10.70 1.58
CA GLN A 108 -8.66 9.72 2.62
C GLN A 108 -9.82 8.81 2.22
N GLN A 109 -10.92 9.39 1.71
CA GLN A 109 -12.10 8.63 1.32
C GLN A 109 -11.85 7.74 0.10
N ASP A 110 -11.28 8.26 -0.99
CA ASP A 110 -11.11 7.50 -2.23
C ASP A 110 -10.01 6.43 -2.07
N LEU A 111 -8.87 6.78 -1.48
CA LEU A 111 -7.81 5.81 -1.23
C LEU A 111 -8.25 4.75 -0.23
N GLY A 112 -9.07 5.09 0.77
CA GLY A 112 -9.66 4.12 1.70
C GLY A 112 -10.51 3.06 0.99
N LYS A 113 -11.36 3.46 0.04
CA LYS A 113 -12.15 2.52 -0.79
C LYS A 113 -11.25 1.61 -1.62
N ARG A 114 -10.17 2.17 -2.18
CA ARG A 114 -9.22 1.42 -3.02
C ARG A 114 -8.37 0.46 -2.21
N LEU A 115 -7.93 0.86 -1.02
CA LEU A 115 -7.26 0.00 -0.05
C LEU A 115 -8.14 -1.19 0.30
N ASP A 116 -9.40 -0.95 0.67
CA ASP A 116 -10.36 -2.01 1.00
C ASP A 116 -10.58 -2.98 -0.17
N ALA A 117 -10.80 -2.46 -1.38
CA ALA A 117 -10.94 -3.29 -2.58
C ALA A 117 -9.68 -4.11 -2.86
N ARG A 118 -8.49 -3.50 -2.73
CA ARG A 118 -7.21 -4.17 -2.97
C ARG A 118 -6.93 -5.24 -1.92
N PHE A 119 -7.22 -4.94 -0.65
CA PHE A 119 -7.14 -5.89 0.46
C PHE A 119 -8.03 -7.10 0.23
N LYS A 120 -9.31 -6.89 -0.09
CA LYS A 120 -10.29 -7.95 -0.37
C LYS A 120 -9.84 -8.86 -1.51
N ASN A 121 -9.32 -8.27 -2.58
CA ASN A 121 -8.95 -9.02 -3.79
C ASN A 121 -7.59 -9.73 -3.69
N GLN A 122 -6.68 -9.27 -2.84
CA GLN A 122 -5.29 -9.75 -2.83
C GLN A 122 -4.86 -10.42 -1.53
N MET A 123 -5.44 -10.04 -0.39
CA MET A 123 -4.94 -10.43 0.92
C MET A 123 -5.98 -11.18 1.74
N LEU A 124 -7.24 -10.75 1.75
CA LEU A 124 -8.29 -11.37 2.55
C LEU A 124 -8.45 -12.86 2.23
N GLY A 125 -8.43 -13.71 3.25
CA GLY A 125 -8.55 -15.16 3.12
C GLY A 125 -7.30 -15.86 2.59
N THR A 126 -6.24 -15.12 2.24
CA THR A 126 -4.95 -15.75 1.90
C THR A 126 -4.34 -16.41 3.13
N ARG A 127 -3.75 -17.58 2.91
CA ARG A 127 -3.12 -18.36 3.97
C ARG A 127 -1.62 -18.46 3.79
N PHE A 128 -0.90 -18.53 4.89
CA PHE A 128 0.56 -18.65 4.90
C PHE A 128 1.06 -19.38 6.13
N PHE A 129 2.27 -19.94 6.02
CA PHE A 129 2.94 -20.57 7.14
C PHE A 129 3.85 -19.58 7.84
N ALA A 130 3.76 -19.54 9.17
CA ALA A 130 4.72 -18.91 10.05
C ALA A 130 5.30 -19.99 10.97
N GLY A 131 6.51 -20.46 10.66
CA GLY A 131 7.06 -21.67 11.27
C GLY A 131 6.23 -22.89 10.87
N ASN A 132 5.72 -23.63 11.85
CA ASN A 132 4.90 -24.83 11.62
C ASN A 132 3.39 -24.56 11.70
N GLN A 133 2.98 -23.32 11.99
CA GLN A 133 1.57 -22.93 12.13
C GLN A 133 1.10 -22.20 10.87
N GLN A 134 -0.09 -22.56 10.39
CA GLN A 134 -0.74 -21.85 9.30
C GLN A 134 -1.61 -20.71 9.85
N TYR A 135 -1.56 -19.56 9.18
CA TYR A 135 -2.35 -18.37 9.48
C TYR A 135 -3.14 -17.95 8.26
N GLU A 136 -4.24 -17.25 8.49
CA GLU A 136 -5.12 -16.65 7.50
C GLU A 136 -5.23 -15.15 7.77
N VAL A 137 -5.16 -14.35 6.70
CA VAL A 137 -5.41 -12.91 6.78
C VAL A 137 -6.90 -12.65 6.85
N VAL A 138 -7.35 -11.90 7.86
CA VAL A 138 -8.79 -11.75 8.16
C VAL A 138 -9.30 -10.31 8.13
N ALA A 139 -8.47 -9.31 8.42
CA ALA A 139 -8.90 -7.92 8.45
C ALA A 139 -7.75 -6.92 8.27
N LEU A 140 -8.14 -5.66 8.02
CA LEU A 140 -7.32 -4.47 8.25
C LEU A 140 -7.93 -3.69 9.42
N GLU A 141 -7.06 -3.22 10.31
CA GLU A 141 -7.41 -2.34 11.43
C GLU A 141 -6.52 -1.10 11.39
N ASP A 142 -6.88 -0.07 12.17
CA ASP A 142 -6.05 1.12 12.38
C ASP A 142 -5.63 1.81 11.07
N VAL A 143 -6.57 1.94 10.11
CA VAL A 143 -6.31 2.55 8.81
C VAL A 143 -6.22 4.07 8.96
N GLU A 144 -5.05 4.62 8.66
CA GLU A 144 -4.78 6.05 8.63
C GLU A 144 -4.33 6.46 7.22
N ILE A 145 -5.01 7.45 6.64
CA ILE A 145 -4.69 7.98 5.32
C ILE A 145 -4.74 9.49 5.39
N SER A 146 -3.65 10.13 4.98
CA SER A 146 -3.55 11.59 4.95
C SER A 146 -2.54 12.06 3.91
N LEU A 147 -2.65 13.32 3.52
CA LEU A 147 -1.59 14.04 2.83
C LEU A 147 -0.56 14.51 3.87
N PRO A 148 0.70 14.02 3.82
CA PRO A 148 1.71 14.38 4.81
C PRO A 148 2.30 15.78 4.59
N TRP A 149 2.04 16.36 3.42
CA TRP A 149 2.53 17.66 2.97
C TRP A 149 1.34 18.46 2.44
N PRO A 150 1.44 19.80 2.33
CA PRO A 150 0.43 20.66 1.70
C PRO A 150 0.30 20.46 0.18
N ARG A 151 0.41 19.21 -0.32
CA ARG A 151 0.35 18.86 -1.74
C ARG A 151 -0.04 17.40 -1.92
N ALA A 152 -0.76 17.11 -3.00
CA ALA A 152 -1.21 15.76 -3.34
C ALA A 152 -0.16 14.93 -4.10
N TYR A 153 1.14 15.21 -3.94
CA TYR A 153 2.18 14.47 -4.67
C TYR A 153 2.39 13.05 -4.13
N GLU A 154 2.38 12.92 -2.79
CA GLU A 154 2.57 11.70 -2.00
C GLU A 154 1.39 11.53 -1.04
N VAL A 155 1.25 10.35 -0.46
CA VAL A 155 0.24 10.03 0.56
C VAL A 155 0.86 9.22 1.68
N GLN A 156 0.46 9.51 2.90
CA GLN A 156 0.72 8.67 4.05
C GLN A 156 -0.41 7.63 4.14
N LEU A 157 -0.02 6.37 4.28
CA LEU A 157 -0.92 5.23 4.37
C LEU A 157 -0.37 4.28 5.43
N ASP A 158 -1.07 4.19 6.55
CA ASP A 158 -0.75 3.27 7.64
C ASP A 158 -1.95 2.37 7.92
N PHE A 159 -1.68 1.11 8.28
CA PHE A 159 -2.70 0.14 8.64
C PHE A 159 -2.07 -1.06 9.34
N ARG A 160 -2.87 -1.77 10.14
CA ARG A 160 -2.49 -3.04 10.76
C ARG A 160 -3.17 -4.21 10.06
N LEU A 161 -2.36 -5.15 9.57
CA LEU A 161 -2.84 -6.40 8.99
C LEU A 161 -3.15 -7.42 10.09
N VAL A 162 -4.39 -7.87 10.16
CA VAL A 162 -4.85 -8.82 11.18
C VAL A 162 -4.85 -10.23 10.60
N VAL A 163 -4.30 -11.17 11.37
CA VAL A 163 -4.21 -12.58 10.99
C VAL A 163 -4.67 -13.48 12.13
N ARG A 164 -5.17 -14.66 11.78
CA ARG A 164 -5.68 -15.66 12.72
C ARG A 164 -5.04 -17.03 12.45
N PRO A 165 -4.70 -17.83 13.48
CA PRO A 165 -4.32 -19.23 13.28
C PRO A 165 -5.43 -20.03 12.60
N VAL A 166 -5.09 -20.86 11.62
CA VAL A 166 -6.02 -21.83 11.03
C VAL A 166 -6.02 -23.07 11.92
N ALA A 167 -7.20 -23.50 12.38
CA ALA A 167 -7.35 -24.76 13.11
C ALA A 167 -6.92 -25.93 12.22
N GLN A 168 -6.17 -26.87 12.80
CA GLN A 168 -5.73 -28.10 12.11
C GLN A 168 -6.90 -29.04 11.85
#